data_AF-A0A0X8JMA9-F1
#
_entry.id   AF-A0A0X8JMA9-F1
#
_cell.length_a   1.000
_cell.length_b   1.000
_cell.length_c   1.000
_cell.angle_alpha   90.00
_cell.angle_beta   90.00
_cell.angle_gamma   90.00
#
_symmetry.space_group_name_H-M   'P 1'
#
loop_
_entity.id
_entity.type
_entity.pdbx_description
1 polymer ?
#
loop_
_entity_poly.entity_id
_entity_poly.type
_entity_poly.pdbx_seq_one_letter_code
_entity_poly.pdbx_strand_id
1 'polypeptide(L)'
;MGYRSEVGLVLTRAGVDVLNKKLADPEVSEETRKEVESLLAYAAYHYTDSESGAEVWLWDWIKWYPDYQDIALLGALMNELEDEDYRFIRIGEEYDDTEVRGGFWENPFGLELNRSIELGEAG
;
A
#
# COMPACT_ATOMS: atom_id res chain seq x y z
N MET A 1 22.98 -1.44 4.04
CA MET A 1 22.32 -1.48 2.72
C MET A 1 21.25 -2.55 2.80
N GLY A 2 20.08 -2.34 2.21
CA GLY A 2 18.96 -3.29 2.21
C GLY A 2 18.04 -2.98 1.03
N TYR A 3 17.41 -4.03 0.49
CA TYR A 3 16.48 -3.98 -0.63
C TYR A 3 15.37 -2.94 -0.43
N ARG A 4 15.02 -2.26 -1.52
CA ARG A 4 13.92 -1.31 -1.57
C ARG A 4 12.80 -1.84 -2.46
N SER A 5 11.63 -1.24 -2.32
CA SER A 5 10.46 -1.57 -3.13
C SER A 5 9.71 -0.30 -3.52
N GLU A 6 9.02 -0.39 -4.64
CA GLU A 6 7.86 0.45 -4.94
C GLU A 6 6.63 -0.25 -4.37
N VAL A 7 5.77 0.50 -3.67
CA VAL A 7 4.61 -0.06 -2.96
C VAL A 7 3.40 0.82 -3.22
N GLY A 8 2.33 0.22 -3.71
CA GLY A 8 1.01 0.83 -3.81
C GLY A 8 0.02 0.13 -2.89
N LEU A 9 -0.76 0.90 -2.14
CA LEU A 9 -1.89 0.43 -1.35
C LEU A 9 -3.10 1.31 -1.63
N VAL A 10 -4.20 0.70 -2.08
CA VAL A 10 -5.52 1.32 -2.17
C VAL A 10 -6.41 0.69 -1.11
N LEU A 11 -7.18 1.52 -0.40
CA LEU A 11 -8.22 1.09 0.52
C LEU A 11 -9.56 1.68 0.07
N THR A 12 -10.64 0.89 0.17
CA THR A 12 -12.00 1.43 0.14
C THR A 12 -12.23 2.34 1.34
N ARG A 13 -13.33 3.10 1.36
CA ARG A 13 -13.75 3.83 2.57
C ARG A 13 -13.85 2.91 3.79
N ALA A 14 -14.37 1.69 3.62
CA ALA A 14 -14.45 0.71 4.70
C ALA A 14 -13.05 0.29 5.17
N GLY A 15 -12.12 0.05 4.23
CA GLY A 15 -10.72 -0.22 4.55
C GLY A 15 -10.05 0.92 5.32
N VAL A 16 -10.28 2.17 4.92
CA VAL A 16 -9.80 3.37 5.63
C VAL A 16 -10.39 3.46 7.03
N ASP A 17 -11.68 3.18 7.21
CA ASP A 17 -12.33 3.15 8.52
C ASP A 17 -11.70 2.08 9.45
N VAL A 18 -11.32 0.92 8.91
CA VAL A 18 -10.62 -0.13 9.67
C VAL A 18 -9.19 0.31 10.03
N LEU A 19 -8.44 0.90 9.09
CA LEU A 19 -7.12 1.47 9.37
C LEU A 19 -7.19 2.49 10.51
N ASN A 20 -8.13 3.44 10.43
CA ASN A 20 -8.31 4.48 11.45
C ASN A 20 -8.69 3.90 12.82
N LYS A 21 -9.57 2.89 12.85
CA LYS A 21 -9.92 2.17 14.09
C LYS A 21 -8.71 1.47 14.68
N LYS A 22 -7.89 0.82 13.85
CA LYS A 22 -6.69 0.11 14.27
C LYS A 22 -5.66 1.07 14.85
N LEU A 23 -5.47 2.23 14.23
CA LEU A 23 -4.60 3.27 14.78
C LEU A 23 -5.14 3.85 16.09
N ALA A 24 -6.45 4.01 16.21
CA ALA A 24 -7.08 4.50 17.45
C ALA A 24 -7.15 3.44 18.58
N ASP A 25 -6.80 2.18 18.30
CA ASP A 25 -6.86 1.10 19.28
C ASP A 25 -5.86 1.34 20.43
N PRO A 26 -6.27 1.28 21.71
CA PRO A 26 -5.37 1.42 22.85
C PRO A 26 -4.34 0.29 22.98
N GLU A 27 -4.52 -0.85 22.31
CA GLU A 27 -3.53 -1.93 22.27
C GLU A 27 -2.36 -1.61 21.32
N VAL A 28 -2.56 -0.69 20.35
CA VAL A 28 -1.47 -0.21 19.49
C VAL A 28 -0.65 0.83 20.24
N SER A 29 0.66 0.57 20.35
CA SER A 29 1.56 1.45 21.07
C SER A 29 1.66 2.83 20.40
N GLU A 30 1.88 3.89 21.19
CA GLU A 30 2.09 5.25 20.68
C GLU A 30 3.29 5.35 19.72
N GLU A 31 4.30 4.50 19.90
CA GLU A 31 5.46 4.43 19.00
C GLU A 31 5.06 3.87 17.65
N THR A 32 4.42 2.69 17.63
CA THR A 32 3.90 2.06 16.41
C THR A 32 2.93 2.97 15.66
N ARG A 33 2.03 3.65 16.38
CA ARG A 33 1.09 4.61 15.77
C ARG A 33 1.84 5.72 15.03
N LYS A 34 2.85 6.32 15.67
CA LYS A 34 3.67 7.38 15.05
C LYS A 34 4.48 6.87 13.87
N GLU A 35 4.98 5.64 13.93
CA GLU A 35 5.69 5.03 12.80
C GLU A 35 4.76 4.86 11.60
N VAL A 36 3.54 4.33 11.80
CA VAL A 36 2.55 4.20 10.72
C VAL A 36 2.11 5.56 10.19
N GLU A 37 1.81 6.53 11.06
CA GLU A 37 1.46 7.89 10.64
C GLU A 37 2.61 8.55 9.83
N SER A 38 3.85 8.34 10.25
CA SER A 38 5.03 8.82 9.52
C SER A 38 5.20 8.13 8.17
N LEU A 39 4.96 6.82 8.12
CA LEU A 39 4.97 6.03 6.88
C LEU A 39 3.93 6.56 5.89
N LEU A 40 2.67 6.71 6.32
CA LEU A 40 1.58 7.23 5.49
C LEU A 40 1.87 8.66 4.99
N ALA A 41 2.41 9.52 5.86
CA ALA A 41 2.79 10.88 5.51
C ALA A 41 4.01 10.95 4.57
N TYR A 42 4.86 9.92 4.57
CA TYR A 42 6.04 9.82 3.71
C TYR A 42 5.74 9.21 2.33
N ALA A 43 4.47 8.85 2.04
CA ALA A 43 4.09 8.41 0.70
C ALA A 43 4.48 9.46 -0.34
N ALA A 44 5.11 9.00 -1.43
CA ALA A 44 5.46 9.86 -2.56
C ALA A 44 4.19 10.47 -3.19
N TYR A 45 3.11 9.68 -3.21
CA TYR A 45 1.79 10.13 -3.61
C TYR A 45 0.73 9.62 -2.65
N HIS A 46 -0.24 10.48 -2.36
CA HIS A 46 -1.44 10.13 -1.61
C HIS A 46 -2.63 10.89 -2.20
N TYR A 47 -3.72 10.16 -2.48
CA TYR A 47 -4.95 10.74 -3.02
C TYR A 47 -6.17 10.16 -2.33
N THR A 48 -7.21 10.98 -2.20
CA THR A 48 -8.54 10.58 -1.73
C THR A 48 -9.53 10.78 -2.86
N ASP A 49 -10.32 9.77 -3.17
CA ASP A 49 -11.45 9.89 -4.07
C ASP A 49 -12.66 10.40 -3.29
N SER A 50 -13.15 11.59 -3.65
CA SER A 50 -14.21 12.26 -2.89
C SER A 50 -15.60 11.65 -3.07
N GLU A 51 -15.82 10.84 -4.11
CA GLU A 51 -17.09 10.19 -4.37
C GLU A 51 -17.22 8.89 -3.56
N SER A 52 -16.24 8.00 -3.65
CA SER A 52 -16.22 6.72 -2.94
C SER A 52 -15.69 6.81 -1.51
N GLY A 53 -14.84 7.80 -1.22
CA GLY A 53 -14.06 7.88 0.02
C GLY A 53 -12.89 6.90 0.06
N ALA A 54 -12.52 6.29 -1.08
CA ALA A 54 -11.32 5.47 -1.18
C ALA A 54 -10.06 6.33 -1.08
N GLU A 55 -8.97 5.72 -0.62
CA GLU A 55 -7.66 6.36 -0.51
C GLU A 55 -6.58 5.48 -1.12
N VAL A 56 -5.55 6.11 -1.70
CA VAL A 56 -4.37 5.44 -2.23
C VAL A 56 -3.09 6.06 -1.65
N TRP A 57 -2.11 5.21 -1.41
CA TRP A 57 -0.74 5.58 -1.10
C TRP A 57 0.21 4.89 -2.07
N LEU A 58 1.18 5.64 -2.58
CA LEU A 58 2.28 5.14 -3.37
C LEU A 58 3.60 5.56 -2.72
N TRP A 59 4.41 4.58 -2.34
CA TRP A 59 5.77 4.77 -1.87
C TRP A 59 6.75 4.34 -2.95
N ASP A 60 7.74 5.19 -3.17
CA ASP A 60 8.90 4.86 -4.01
C ASP A 60 10.12 4.63 -3.12
N TRP A 61 10.96 3.68 -3.52
CA TRP A 61 12.25 3.40 -2.90
C TRP A 61 12.21 3.16 -1.37
N ILE A 62 11.18 2.44 -0.89
CA ILE A 62 10.95 2.19 0.55
C ILE A 62 11.43 0.82 0.99
N LYS A 63 11.87 0.70 2.25
CA LYS A 63 12.12 -0.61 2.86
C LYS A 63 10.80 -1.19 3.33
N TRP A 64 10.38 -2.30 2.74
CA TRP A 64 9.10 -2.94 3.04
C TRP A 64 9.33 -4.30 3.71
N TYR A 65 9.73 -4.30 4.98
CA TYR A 65 10.04 -5.53 5.71
C TYR A 65 9.03 -5.79 6.83
N PRO A 66 8.46 -7.01 6.95
CA PRO A 66 7.48 -7.34 7.98
C PRO A 66 7.98 -7.25 9.42
N ASP A 67 9.28 -7.11 9.65
CA ASP A 67 9.87 -6.92 10.98
C ASP A 67 9.84 -5.44 11.44
N TYR A 68 9.50 -4.50 10.55
CA TYR A 68 9.23 -3.12 10.91
C TYR A 68 7.78 -3.00 11.39
N GLN A 69 7.54 -2.31 12.51
CA GLN A 69 6.24 -2.37 13.19
C GLN A 69 5.12 -1.73 12.36
N ASP A 70 5.44 -0.66 11.63
CA ASP A 70 4.54 0.01 10.69
C ASP A 70 4.12 -0.93 9.54
N ILE A 71 5.08 -1.61 8.92
CA ILE A 71 4.83 -2.59 7.86
C ILE A 71 4.07 -3.81 8.41
N ALA A 72 4.41 -4.28 9.61
CA ALA A 72 3.70 -5.36 10.28
C ALA A 72 2.23 -5.00 10.54
N LEU A 73 1.95 -3.77 10.96
CA LEU A 73 0.58 -3.30 11.20
C LEU A 73 -0.22 -3.23 9.89
N LEU A 74 0.35 -2.68 8.82
CA LEU A 74 -0.31 -2.65 7.51
C LEU A 74 -0.51 -4.06 6.94
N GLY A 75 0.45 -4.97 7.14
CA GLY A 75 0.33 -6.38 6.80
C GLY A 75 -0.82 -7.06 7.56
N ALA A 76 -0.93 -6.79 8.87
CA ALA A 76 -2.02 -7.31 9.69
C ALA A 76 -3.38 -6.72 9.29
N LEU A 77 -3.44 -5.42 8.98
CA LEU A 77 -4.64 -4.76 8.43
C LEU A 77 -5.11 -5.48 7.17
N MET A 78 -4.24 -5.71 6.19
CA MET A 78 -4.60 -6.42 4.94
C MET A 78 -5.04 -7.87 5.16
N ASN A 79 -4.63 -8.51 6.26
CA ASN A 79 -5.09 -9.86 6.61
C ASN A 79 -6.48 -9.86 7.28
N GLU A 80 -6.91 -8.73 7.81
CA GLU A 80 -8.21 -8.55 8.48
C GLU A 80 -9.29 -8.00 7.54
N LEU A 81 -8.88 -7.30 6.47
CA LEU A 81 -9.78 -6.78 5.45
C LEU A 81 -10.30 -7.89 4.53
N GLU A 82 -11.54 -7.71 4.07
CA GLU A 82 -12.06 -8.47 2.94
C GLU A 82 -11.24 -8.15 1.68
N ASP A 83 -11.12 -9.11 0.76
CA ASP A 83 -10.32 -8.94 -0.45
C ASP A 83 -10.79 -7.72 -1.27
N GLU A 84 -12.09 -7.45 -1.29
CA GLU A 84 -12.70 -6.31 -2.01
C GLU A 84 -12.39 -4.94 -1.40
N ASP A 85 -11.92 -4.88 -0.14
CA ASP A 85 -11.68 -3.63 0.58
C ASP A 85 -10.27 -3.05 0.39
N TYR A 86 -9.40 -3.75 -0.32
CA TYR A 86 -8.06 -3.25 -0.63
C TYR A 86 -7.51 -3.73 -1.96
N ARG A 87 -6.47 -3.04 -2.42
CA ARG A 87 -5.58 -3.49 -3.49
C ARG A 87 -4.15 -3.11 -3.13
N PHE A 88 -3.27 -4.10 -3.13
CA PHE A 88 -1.88 -3.94 -2.77
C PHE A 88 -0.98 -4.47 -3.88
N ILE A 89 0.03 -3.69 -4.24
CA ILE A 89 1.07 -4.07 -5.20
C ILE A 89 2.42 -3.67 -4.61
N ARG A 90 3.36 -4.61 -4.56
CA ARG A 90 4.77 -4.34 -4.23
C ARG A 90 5.66 -4.86 -5.36
N ILE A 91 6.58 -4.02 -5.82
CA ILE A 91 7.63 -4.37 -6.76
C ILE A 91 8.96 -4.21 -6.03
N GLY A 92 9.67 -5.30 -5.81
CA GLY A 92 11.03 -5.29 -5.29
C GLY A 92 12.08 -5.20 -6.41
N GLU A 93 13.35 -5.36 -6.04
CA GLU A 93 14.48 -5.14 -6.95
C GLU A 93 14.70 -6.28 -7.96
N GLU A 94 14.19 -7.49 -7.66
CA GLU A 94 14.33 -8.65 -8.54
C GLU A 94 13.13 -8.81 -9.49
N TYR A 95 13.37 -9.39 -10.67
CA TYR A 95 12.37 -9.50 -11.74
C TYR A 95 11.10 -10.25 -11.33
N ASP A 96 11.23 -11.25 -10.47
CA ASP A 96 10.16 -12.07 -9.91
C ASP A 96 9.76 -11.67 -8.48
N ASP A 97 10.40 -10.64 -7.91
CA ASP A 97 10.03 -10.08 -6.62
C ASP A 97 8.87 -9.09 -6.78
N THR A 98 7.70 -9.64 -7.11
CA THR A 98 6.45 -8.87 -7.19
C THR A 98 5.39 -9.54 -6.36
N GLU A 99 4.65 -8.74 -5.59
CA GLU A 99 3.53 -9.20 -4.77
C GLU A 99 2.28 -8.40 -5.15
N VAL A 100 1.17 -9.11 -5.38
CA VAL A 100 -0.14 -8.50 -5.65
C VAL A 100 -1.16 -9.18 -4.75
N ARG A 101 -1.94 -8.38 -4.02
CA ARG A 101 -2.97 -8.84 -3.09
C ARG A 101 -4.19 -7.93 -3.15
N GLY A 102 -5.34 -8.43 -2.70
CA GLY A 102 -6.60 -7.68 -2.73
C GLY A 102 -7.27 -7.68 -4.09
N GLY A 103 -8.57 -7.42 -4.06
CA GLY A 103 -9.53 -7.52 -5.15
C GLY A 103 -10.43 -6.30 -5.26
N PHE A 104 -10.00 -5.11 -4.79
CA PHE A 104 -10.76 -3.87 -5.01
C PHE A 104 -10.79 -3.49 -6.51
N TRP A 105 -11.74 -4.06 -7.25
CA TRP A 105 -11.83 -3.98 -8.72
C TRP A 105 -12.32 -2.63 -9.24
N GLU A 106 -13.07 -1.86 -8.45
CA GLU A 106 -13.47 -0.50 -8.87
C GLU A 106 -12.24 0.37 -9.14
N ASN A 107 -11.18 0.19 -8.34
CA ASN A 107 -9.85 0.76 -8.53
C ASN A 107 -9.87 2.18 -9.12
N PRO A 108 -10.49 3.16 -8.43
CA PRO A 108 -10.71 4.51 -8.98
C PRO A 108 -9.41 5.24 -9.31
N PHE A 109 -8.28 4.80 -8.75
CA PHE A 109 -6.95 5.36 -8.96
C PHE A 109 -6.15 4.65 -10.06
N GLY A 110 -6.65 3.53 -10.61
CA GLY A 110 -5.95 2.77 -11.62
C GLY A 110 -4.63 2.16 -11.14
N LEU A 111 -4.52 1.76 -9.85
CA LEU A 111 -3.31 1.12 -9.34
C LEU A 111 -3.12 -0.25 -10.01
N GLU A 112 -2.11 -0.38 -10.86
CA GLU A 112 -1.82 -1.60 -11.61
C GLU A 112 -0.32 -1.87 -11.75
N LEU A 113 0.03 -3.16 -11.86
CA LEU A 113 1.37 -3.59 -12.21
C LEU A 113 1.52 -3.48 -13.73
N ASN A 114 2.34 -2.56 -14.20
CA ASN A 114 2.67 -2.45 -15.61
C ASN A 114 4.03 -3.11 -15.91
N ARG A 115 4.06 -4.07 -16.84
CA ARG A 115 5.29 -4.68 -17.38
C ARG A 115 5.20 -4.70 -18.91
N SER A 116 6.01 -3.91 -19.59
CA SER A 116 6.00 -3.79 -21.05
C SER A 116 7.24 -4.45 -21.70
N ILE A 117 7.09 -4.83 -22.98
CA ILE A 117 8.19 -5.14 -23.90
C ILE A 117 8.06 -4.13 -25.04
N GLU A 118 9.12 -3.35 -25.29
CA GLU A 118 9.09 -2.25 -26.26
C GLU A 118 10.04 -2.53 -27.43
N LEU A 119 9.61 -2.15 -28.64
CA LEU A 119 10.45 -2.15 -29.85
C LEU A 119 10.79 -0.70 -30.19
N GLY A 120 12.06 -0.41 -30.48
CA GLY A 120 12.44 0.88 -31.03
C GLY A 120 11.96 1.03 -32.48
N GLU A 121 11.71 2.27 -32.93
CA GLU A 121 11.41 2.54 -34.33
C GLU A 121 12.52 1.98 -35.24
N ALA A 122 12.15 1.12 -36.19
CA ALA A 122 13.00 0.81 -37.32
C ALA A 122 12.97 2.05 -38.23
N GLY A 123 14.13 2.69 -38.37
CA GLY A 123 14.27 4.07 -38.86
C GLY A 123 13.88 4.36 -40.31
#